data_AF-A0A814IU51-F1
#
_entry.id   AF-A0A814IU51-F1
#
_cell.length_a   1.000
_cell.length_b   1.000
_cell.length_c   1.000
_cell.angle_alpha   90.00
_cell.angle_beta   90.00
_cell.angle_gamma   90.00
#
_symmetry.space_group_name_H-M   'P 1'
#
loop_
_entity.id
_entity.type
_entity.pdbx_description
1 polymer ?
#
loop_
_entity_poly.entity_id
_entity_poly.type
_entity_poly.pdbx_seq_one_letter_code
_entity_poly.pdbx_strand_id
1 'polypeptide(L)'
;MKFYYYCGWYILFLININSARDWLIDKISDVTTLTKTPLGTLLLSNSLISREFLIEPDFATIDFRDLHTTNSSLLRCVKPESVITLDGIEYNIGGVIPNTQCAYFNRTDFWKNKAIDTKAFHFSTYEVGKPKAPFAYTPKRFAPADIEWPPKGIHLSAYFKAPYYAPLSHKYVTVIVNYEMYDGIPLLVKWLDIIDTSGRGDIDLSFNSVELLAVNQPWSPFGQLNADTGAHACS
;
A
#
# COMPACT_ATOMS: atom_id res chain seq x y z
N MET A 1 -39.34 62.91 6.97
CA MET A 1 -38.23 62.16 6.31
C MET A 1 -37.57 61.28 7.37
N LYS A 2 -37.78 59.97 7.36
CA LYS A 2 -37.14 59.02 8.29
C LYS A 2 -35.97 58.35 7.56
N PHE A 3 -34.75 58.59 8.03
CA PHE A 3 -33.54 57.95 7.50
C PHE A 3 -33.40 56.56 8.11
N TYR A 4 -33.42 55.52 7.28
CA TYR A 4 -33.10 54.16 7.67
C TYR A 4 -31.59 53.95 7.54
N TYR A 5 -30.93 53.67 8.66
CA TYR A 5 -29.53 53.23 8.69
C TYR A 5 -29.48 51.74 8.32
N TYR A 6 -28.89 51.41 7.16
CA TYR A 6 -28.51 50.05 6.81
C TYR A 6 -27.23 49.69 7.56
N CYS A 7 -27.34 48.79 8.53
CA CYS A 7 -26.18 48.21 9.22
C CYS A 7 -25.70 47.00 8.41
N GLY A 8 -24.61 47.15 7.66
CA GLY A 8 -23.98 46.05 6.93
C GLY A 8 -23.24 45.12 7.90
N TRP A 9 -23.71 43.88 8.01
CA TRP A 9 -23.00 42.83 8.73
C TRP A 9 -21.85 42.30 7.87
N TYR A 10 -20.61 42.66 8.22
CA TYR A 10 -19.42 41.97 7.72
C TYR A 10 -19.25 40.65 8.47
N ILE A 11 -19.49 39.53 7.78
CA ILE A 11 -19.14 38.19 8.29
C ILE A 11 -17.63 38.01 8.06
N LEU A 12 -16.85 38.13 9.13
CA LEU A 12 -15.46 37.70 9.17
C LEU A 12 -15.42 36.17 9.15
N PHE A 13 -15.04 35.58 8.01
CA PHE A 13 -14.68 34.17 7.96
C PHE A 13 -13.36 33.99 8.72
N LEU A 14 -13.42 33.32 9.87
CA LEU A 14 -12.24 32.82 10.56
C LEU A 14 -11.62 31.71 9.69
N ILE A 15 -10.58 32.06 8.95
CA ILE A 15 -9.73 31.08 8.27
C ILE A 15 -8.95 30.37 9.38
N ASN A 16 -9.38 29.17 9.74
CA ASN A 16 -8.54 28.28 10.54
C ASN A 16 -7.39 27.80 9.64
N ILE A 17 -6.25 28.45 9.76
CA ILE A 17 -4.99 27.92 9.22
C ILE A 17 -4.60 26.76 10.14
N ASN A 18 -5.12 25.57 9.86
CA ASN A 18 -4.56 24.34 10.43
C ASN A 18 -3.18 24.17 9.80
N SER A 19 -2.13 24.61 10.50
CA SER A 19 -0.78 24.21 10.16
C SER A 19 -0.69 22.69 10.32
N ALA A 20 -0.26 21.99 9.28
CA ALA A 20 -0.01 20.55 9.37
C ALA A 20 0.96 20.30 10.53
N ARG A 21 0.53 19.52 11.54
CA ARG A 21 1.38 19.19 12.69
C ARG A 21 2.61 18.47 12.19
N ASP A 22 3.79 19.04 12.37
CA ASP A 22 5.02 18.40 11.92
C ASP A 22 5.26 17.16 12.80
N TRP A 23 5.05 15.97 12.23
CA TRP A 23 5.19 14.70 12.94
C TRP A 23 6.61 14.44 13.44
N LEU A 24 7.61 15.16 12.90
CA LEU A 24 8.99 15.10 13.37
C LEU A 24 9.20 15.87 14.68
N ILE A 25 8.36 16.86 14.97
CA ILE A 25 8.45 17.74 16.14
C ILE A 25 7.37 17.39 17.17
N ASP A 26 6.14 17.20 16.71
CA ASP A 26 4.97 16.89 17.54
C ASP A 26 4.69 15.39 17.57
N LYS A 27 4.50 14.84 18.77
CA LYS A 27 4.06 13.44 18.91
C LYS A 27 2.64 13.29 18.35
N ILE A 28 2.50 12.45 17.32
CA ILE A 28 1.20 12.08 16.76
C ILE A 28 0.71 10.80 17.44
N SER A 29 -0.50 10.86 17.99
CA SER A 29 -1.12 9.75 18.72
C SER A 29 -2.27 9.09 17.94
N ASP A 30 -2.38 9.40 16.65
CA ASP A 30 -3.43 8.86 15.79
C ASP A 30 -3.20 7.36 15.55
N VAL A 31 -4.29 6.60 15.69
CA VAL A 31 -4.27 5.14 15.58
C VAL A 31 -4.44 4.73 14.12
N THR A 32 -3.69 3.71 13.71
CA THR A 32 -3.82 3.10 12.39
C THR A 32 -5.17 2.40 12.26
N THR A 33 -5.84 2.61 11.14
CA THR A 33 -7.15 2.05 10.84
C THR A 33 -7.13 1.30 9.52
N LEU A 34 -7.91 0.22 9.44
CA LEU A 34 -8.23 -0.49 8.21
C LEU A 34 -9.74 -0.47 8.04
N THR A 35 -10.24 0.22 7.01
CA THR A 35 -11.67 0.43 6.81
C THR A 35 -12.09 0.03 5.40
N LYS A 36 -13.32 -0.45 5.24
CA LYS A 36 -13.93 -0.65 3.92
C LYS A 36 -14.49 0.66 3.40
N THR A 37 -14.14 1.05 2.18
CA THR A 37 -14.68 2.25 1.55
C THR A 37 -16.05 1.97 0.91
N PRO A 38 -16.82 3.01 0.54
CA PRO A 38 -18.06 2.83 -0.23
C PRO A 38 -17.89 2.13 -1.58
N LEU A 39 -16.67 2.12 -2.13
CA LEU A 39 -16.35 1.42 -3.38
C LEU A 39 -16.03 -0.07 -3.18
N GLY A 40 -16.09 -0.56 -1.93
CA GLY A 40 -15.76 -1.95 -1.60
C GLY A 40 -14.25 -2.22 -1.47
N THR A 41 -13.41 -1.18 -1.49
CA THR A 41 -11.95 -1.27 -1.33
C THR A 41 -11.55 -1.27 0.14
N LEU A 42 -10.30 -1.64 0.45
CA LEU A 42 -9.72 -1.56 1.79
C LEU A 42 -8.78 -0.36 1.91
N LEU A 43 -9.04 0.54 2.85
CA LEU A 43 -8.19 1.70 3.14
C LEU A 43 -7.44 1.48 4.45
N LEU A 44 -6.12 1.31 4.36
CA LEU A 44 -5.18 1.29 5.48
C LEU A 44 -4.60 2.70 5.67
N SER A 45 -4.80 3.31 6.83
CA SER A 45 -4.37 4.69 7.07
C SER A 45 -4.01 4.95 8.54
N ASN A 46 -2.97 5.75 8.77
CA ASN A 46 -2.54 6.22 10.09
C ASN A 46 -2.59 7.75 10.21
N SER A 47 -3.47 8.39 9.43
CA SER A 47 -3.65 9.85 9.27
C SER A 47 -2.53 10.61 8.54
N LEU A 48 -1.31 10.05 8.48
CA LEU A 48 -0.17 10.67 7.80
C LEU A 48 0.02 10.12 6.38
N ILE A 49 -0.15 8.82 6.22
CA ILE A 49 -0.17 8.14 4.93
C ILE A 49 -1.37 7.22 4.86
N SER A 50 -1.78 6.89 3.63
CA SER A 50 -2.79 5.85 3.42
C SER A 50 -2.50 5.02 2.19
N ARG A 51 -2.74 3.71 2.28
CA ARG A 51 -2.71 2.79 1.16
C ARG A 51 -4.11 2.18 0.94
N GLU A 52 -4.61 2.25 -0.27
CA GLU A 52 -5.92 1.73 -0.65
C GLU A 52 -5.78 0.54 -1.60
N PHE A 53 -6.46 -0.55 -1.26
CA PHE A 53 -6.42 -1.82 -1.97
C PHE A 53 -7.78 -2.15 -2.60
N LEU A 54 -7.76 -2.43 -3.89
CA LEU A 54 -8.81 -3.20 -4.54
C LEU A 54 -8.79 -4.63 -3.98
N ILE A 55 -9.96 -5.22 -3.75
CA ILE A 55 -10.10 -6.63 -3.35
C ILE A 55 -11.01 -7.42 -4.29
N GLU A 56 -11.71 -6.75 -5.21
CA GLU A 56 -12.56 -7.35 -6.24
C GLU A 56 -12.36 -6.62 -7.58
N PRO A 57 -12.17 -7.32 -8.71
CA PRO A 57 -12.23 -8.78 -8.86
C PRO A 57 -10.95 -9.52 -8.44
N ASP A 58 -9.88 -8.80 -8.12
CA ASP A 58 -8.60 -9.32 -7.62
C ASP A 58 -7.94 -8.22 -6.77
N PHE A 59 -6.78 -8.50 -6.17
CA PHE A 59 -6.10 -7.57 -5.27
C PHE A 59 -5.09 -6.69 -5.99
N ALA A 60 -5.14 -5.39 -5.73
CA ALA A 60 -4.11 -4.44 -6.16
C ALA A 60 -4.16 -3.14 -5.37
N THR A 61 -3.00 -2.51 -5.21
CA THR A 61 -2.85 -1.17 -4.65
C THR A 61 -3.32 -0.15 -5.69
N ILE A 62 -4.42 0.53 -5.38
CA ILE A 62 -5.04 1.55 -6.23
C ILE A 62 -4.82 2.96 -5.70
N ASP A 63 -4.35 3.12 -4.47
CA ASP A 63 -3.85 4.41 -4.02
C ASP A 63 -2.73 4.23 -2.99
N PHE A 64 -1.79 5.17 -3.03
CA PHE A 64 -0.86 5.41 -1.96
C PHE A 64 -0.74 6.92 -1.83
N ARG A 65 -1.12 7.48 -0.69
CA ARG A 65 -1.31 8.91 -0.52
C ARG A 65 -0.46 9.41 0.63
N ASP A 66 0.23 10.52 0.39
CA ASP A 66 0.73 11.40 1.44
C ASP A 66 -0.45 12.27 1.88
N LEU A 67 -0.91 12.12 3.12
CA LEU A 67 -2.01 12.90 3.70
C LEU A 67 -1.51 14.14 4.44
N HIS A 68 -0.21 14.18 4.76
CA HIS A 68 0.38 15.16 5.66
C HIS A 68 0.94 16.38 4.93
N THR A 69 1.78 16.17 3.91
CA THR A 69 2.49 17.28 3.24
C THR A 69 1.73 17.79 2.02
N THR A 70 1.49 16.93 1.02
CA THR A 70 0.88 17.34 -0.25
C THR A 70 -0.60 17.00 -0.36
N ASN A 71 -1.10 16.12 0.51
CA ASN A 71 -2.42 15.52 0.38
C ASN A 71 -2.66 14.91 -1.03
N SER A 72 -1.64 14.29 -1.64
CA SER A 72 -1.68 13.84 -3.03
C SER A 72 -1.33 12.36 -3.19
N SER A 73 -1.91 11.75 -4.22
CA SER A 73 -1.59 10.37 -4.59
C SER A 73 -0.17 10.29 -5.17
N LEU A 74 0.58 9.31 -4.70
CA LEU A 74 1.88 8.96 -5.22
C LEU A 74 1.74 8.23 -6.56
N LEU A 75 0.63 7.54 -6.83
CA LEU A 75 0.52 6.62 -7.95
C LEU A 75 0.11 7.30 -9.27
N ARG A 76 0.72 6.84 -10.36
CA ARG A 76 0.33 7.16 -11.75
C ARG A 76 -0.26 5.97 -12.51
N CYS A 77 -0.16 4.77 -11.96
CA CYS A 77 -0.67 3.54 -12.55
C CYS A 77 -0.73 2.44 -11.49
N VAL A 78 -1.58 1.44 -11.71
CA VAL A 78 -1.57 0.20 -10.92
C VAL A 78 -0.51 -0.74 -11.47
N LYS A 79 0.17 -1.44 -10.56
CA LYS A 79 1.18 -2.47 -10.87
C LYS A 79 0.91 -3.71 -10.01
N PRO A 80 1.46 -4.88 -10.40
CA PRO A 80 1.44 -6.06 -9.54
C PRO A 80 2.00 -5.76 -8.15
N GLU A 81 1.52 -6.44 -7.13
CA GLU A 81 2.02 -6.27 -5.77
C GLU A 81 3.47 -6.72 -5.63
N SER A 82 3.84 -7.78 -6.34
CA SER A 82 5.19 -8.29 -6.40
C SER A 82 5.37 -9.05 -7.72
N VAL A 83 6.62 -9.26 -8.10
CA VAL A 83 6.99 -10.15 -9.20
C VAL A 83 7.99 -11.17 -8.65
N ILE A 84 7.65 -12.45 -8.77
CA ILE A 84 8.50 -13.57 -8.35
C ILE A 84 8.73 -14.51 -9.52
N THR A 85 9.80 -15.31 -9.44
CA THR A 85 10.10 -16.37 -10.40
C THR A 85 10.18 -17.70 -9.65
N LEU A 86 9.47 -18.71 -10.15
CA LEU A 86 9.51 -20.09 -9.66
C LEU A 86 9.97 -21.01 -10.79
N ASP A 87 11.05 -21.76 -10.59
CA ASP A 87 11.65 -22.66 -11.60
C ASP A 87 11.84 -21.97 -12.97
N GLY A 88 12.27 -20.70 -12.96
CA GLY A 88 12.46 -19.88 -14.17
C GLY A 88 11.18 -19.30 -14.79
N ILE A 89 10.00 -19.56 -14.22
CA ILE A 89 8.72 -18.99 -14.67
C ILE A 89 8.37 -17.77 -13.82
N GLU A 90 8.27 -16.61 -14.47
CA GLU A 90 7.89 -15.35 -13.83
C GLU A 90 6.37 -15.28 -13.58
N TYR A 91 6.00 -14.83 -12.39
CA TYR A 91 4.62 -14.64 -11.94
C TYR A 91 4.44 -13.25 -11.33
N ASN A 92 3.39 -12.57 -11.77
CA ASN A 92 2.85 -11.41 -11.08
C ASN A 92 2.03 -11.86 -9.86
N ILE A 93 2.18 -11.16 -8.75
CA ILE A 93 1.33 -11.32 -7.55
C ILE A 93 0.24 -10.25 -7.58
N GLY A 94 -1.02 -10.68 -7.63
CA GLY A 94 -2.16 -9.83 -7.92
C GLY A 94 -2.39 -9.74 -9.43
N GLY A 95 -3.57 -10.18 -9.87
CA GLY A 95 -3.91 -10.31 -11.29
C GLY A 95 -4.63 -9.10 -11.88
N VAL A 96 -4.60 -7.92 -11.27
CA VAL A 96 -5.31 -6.75 -11.82
C VAL A 96 -4.53 -6.16 -13.00
N ILE A 97 -5.10 -6.24 -14.19
CA ILE A 97 -4.61 -5.51 -15.37
C ILE A 97 -5.36 -4.17 -15.43
N PRO A 98 -4.68 -3.02 -15.28
CA PRO A 98 -5.37 -1.73 -15.23
C PRO A 98 -6.02 -1.33 -16.56
N ASN A 99 -5.50 -1.80 -17.71
CA ASN A 99 -5.95 -1.40 -19.05
C ASN A 99 -6.01 0.12 -19.29
N THR A 100 -5.14 0.87 -18.60
CA THR A 100 -5.00 2.32 -18.74
C THR A 100 -3.56 2.71 -19.06
N GLN A 101 -3.38 3.88 -19.65
CA GLN A 101 -2.04 4.45 -19.83
C GLN A 101 -1.44 4.86 -18.48
N CYS A 102 -0.14 4.64 -18.29
CA CYS A 102 0.55 4.97 -17.05
C CYS A 102 1.10 6.41 -16.99
N ALA A 103 0.64 7.34 -17.84
CA ALA A 103 1.10 8.74 -17.79
C ALA A 103 0.58 9.47 -16.53
N TYR A 104 -0.66 9.19 -16.14
CA TYR A 104 -1.32 9.60 -14.91
C TYR A 104 -2.40 8.58 -14.57
N PHE A 105 -2.80 8.47 -13.31
CA PHE A 105 -3.75 7.43 -12.93
C PHE A 105 -5.20 7.85 -13.23
N ASN A 106 -5.70 7.50 -14.42
CA ASN A 106 -7.10 7.70 -14.79
C ASN A 106 -8.01 6.69 -14.07
N ARG A 107 -8.45 7.04 -12.85
CA ARG A 107 -9.32 6.19 -12.02
C ARG A 107 -10.63 5.82 -12.70
N THR A 108 -11.26 6.76 -13.42
CA THR A 108 -12.53 6.53 -14.11
C THR A 108 -12.40 5.44 -15.17
N ASP A 109 -11.32 5.47 -15.94
CA ASP A 109 -11.05 4.50 -16.99
C ASP A 109 -10.65 3.13 -16.40
N PHE A 110 -9.82 3.14 -15.35
CA PHE A 110 -9.45 1.95 -14.60
C PHE A 110 -10.68 1.20 -14.07
N TRP A 111 -11.63 1.91 -13.45
CA TRP A 111 -12.81 1.26 -12.90
C TRP A 111 -13.68 0.59 -13.97
N LYS A 112 -13.74 1.15 -15.18
CA LYS A 112 -14.50 0.61 -16.32
C LYS A 112 -13.81 -0.55 -17.02
N ASN A 113 -12.48 -0.47 -17.17
CA ASN A 113 -11.74 -1.31 -18.11
C ASN A 113 -10.78 -2.31 -17.46
N LYS A 114 -10.58 -2.28 -16.13
CA LYS A 114 -9.71 -3.25 -15.44
C LYS A 114 -10.10 -4.69 -15.77
N ALA A 115 -9.11 -5.54 -15.98
CA ALA A 115 -9.26 -6.95 -16.31
C ALA A 115 -8.45 -7.83 -15.35
N ILE A 116 -8.56 -9.14 -15.51
CA ILE A 116 -7.87 -10.14 -14.70
C ILE A 116 -6.82 -10.85 -15.57
N ASP A 117 -5.58 -10.89 -15.09
CA ASP A 117 -4.48 -11.67 -15.68
C ASP A 117 -4.55 -13.12 -15.20
N THR A 118 -5.02 -14.03 -16.05
CA THR A 118 -5.18 -15.45 -15.71
C THR A 118 -3.87 -16.20 -15.45
N LYS A 119 -2.72 -15.57 -15.68
CA LYS A 119 -1.37 -16.12 -15.42
C LYS A 119 -0.76 -15.61 -14.11
N ALA A 120 -1.42 -14.70 -13.40
CA ALA A 120 -0.93 -14.17 -12.13
C ALA A 120 -1.33 -15.06 -10.94
N PHE A 121 -0.66 -14.89 -9.82
CA PHE A 121 -1.17 -15.35 -8.54
C PHE A 121 -2.38 -14.50 -8.15
N HIS A 122 -3.49 -15.16 -7.84
CA HIS A 122 -4.78 -14.52 -7.60
C HIS A 122 -5.08 -14.42 -6.12
N PHE A 123 -5.65 -13.28 -5.73
CA PHE A 123 -6.12 -13.04 -4.38
C PHE A 123 -7.16 -14.08 -3.96
N SER A 124 -7.06 -14.52 -2.70
CA SER A 124 -7.96 -15.51 -2.11
C SER A 124 -8.65 -15.01 -0.85
N THR A 125 -7.90 -14.41 0.07
CA THR A 125 -8.41 -13.85 1.32
C THR A 125 -7.40 -12.89 1.92
N TYR A 126 -7.82 -12.12 2.92
CA TYR A 126 -6.93 -11.35 3.76
C TYR A 126 -7.20 -11.61 5.24
N GLU A 127 -6.18 -11.39 6.07
CA GLU A 127 -6.27 -11.41 7.52
C GLU A 127 -5.75 -10.10 8.09
N VAL A 128 -6.33 -9.70 9.23
CA VAL A 128 -5.98 -8.46 9.92
C VAL A 128 -5.52 -8.81 11.33
N GLY A 129 -4.34 -8.34 11.69
CA GLY A 129 -3.72 -8.57 12.99
C GLY A 129 -3.01 -7.33 13.51
N LYS A 130 -2.21 -7.54 14.55
CA LYS A 130 -1.30 -6.53 15.11
C LYS A 130 0.13 -6.84 14.69
N PRO A 131 1.00 -5.84 14.56
CA PRO A 131 2.41 -6.06 14.35
C PRO A 131 3.01 -7.03 15.36
N LYS A 132 3.83 -7.97 14.87
CA LYS A 132 4.54 -8.93 15.70
C LYS A 132 5.97 -8.49 15.86
N ALA A 133 6.57 -8.76 17.02
CA ALA A 133 7.97 -8.46 17.25
C ALA A 133 8.83 -9.34 16.33
N PRO A 134 9.60 -8.77 15.38
CA PRO A 134 10.47 -9.56 14.51
C PRO A 134 11.60 -10.24 15.28
N PHE A 135 11.96 -9.67 16.43
CA PHE A 135 12.94 -10.22 17.36
C PHE A 135 12.59 -9.82 18.79
N ALA A 136 13.05 -10.61 19.76
CA ALA A 136 12.97 -10.24 21.16
C ALA A 136 13.86 -9.02 21.43
N TYR A 137 13.26 -7.91 21.85
CA TYR A 137 13.96 -6.70 22.23
C TYR A 137 13.65 -6.34 23.68
N THR A 138 14.69 -6.04 24.43
CA THR A 138 14.59 -5.48 25.78
C THR A 138 15.24 -4.10 25.75
N PRO A 139 14.53 -3.02 26.12
CA PRO A 139 15.08 -1.67 26.13
C PRO A 139 16.39 -1.59 26.93
N LYS A 140 17.43 -1.00 26.32
CA LYS A 140 18.73 -0.81 26.97
C LYS A 140 18.79 0.54 27.69
N ARG A 141 19.85 0.75 28.48
CA ARG A 141 20.15 2.03 29.14
C ARG A 141 20.06 3.18 28.10
N PHE A 142 19.34 4.25 28.45
CA PHE A 142 19.02 5.42 27.61
C PHE A 142 17.92 5.23 26.54
N ALA A 143 17.29 4.05 26.44
CA ALA A 143 16.04 3.95 25.69
C ALA A 143 14.92 4.74 26.41
N PRO A 144 13.98 5.35 25.67
CA PRO A 144 12.78 5.93 26.26
C PRO A 144 12.05 4.91 27.14
N ALA A 145 11.62 5.35 28.33
CA ALA A 145 10.98 4.47 29.30
C ALA A 145 9.59 3.99 28.85
N ASP A 146 8.96 4.70 27.91
CA ASP A 146 7.63 4.45 27.35
C ASP A 146 7.66 3.76 25.98
N ILE A 147 8.79 3.13 25.62
CA ILE A 147 8.88 2.43 24.34
C ILE A 147 7.96 1.19 24.32
N GLU A 148 7.06 1.15 23.35
CA GLU A 148 6.17 0.02 23.14
C GLU A 148 6.78 -0.93 22.11
N TRP A 149 6.98 -2.19 22.52
CA TRP A 149 7.50 -3.25 21.65
C TRP A 149 6.65 -4.52 21.80
N PRO A 150 6.08 -5.09 20.72
CA PRO A 150 6.12 -4.61 19.34
C PRO A 150 5.41 -3.25 19.16
N PRO A 151 5.75 -2.49 18.10
CA PRO A 151 5.12 -1.21 17.81
C PRO A 151 3.60 -1.37 17.61
N LYS A 152 2.83 -0.34 17.99
CA LYS A 152 1.40 -0.28 17.69
C LYS A 152 1.16 -0.01 16.20
N GLY A 153 0.11 -0.61 15.68
CA GLY A 153 -0.25 -0.49 14.27
C GLY A 153 -1.21 -1.60 13.84
N ILE A 154 -1.38 -1.72 12.53
CA ILE A 154 -2.13 -2.79 11.89
C ILE A 154 -1.20 -3.61 11.00
N HIS A 155 -1.36 -4.93 11.08
CA HIS A 155 -0.77 -5.90 10.16
C HIS A 155 -1.87 -6.45 9.24
N LEU A 156 -1.69 -6.36 7.94
CA LEU A 156 -2.59 -6.89 6.91
C LEU A 156 -1.85 -7.95 6.08
N SER A 157 -2.33 -9.19 6.10
CA SER A 157 -1.80 -10.29 5.28
C SER A 157 -2.78 -10.57 4.14
N ALA A 158 -2.35 -10.43 2.89
CA ALA A 158 -3.14 -10.79 1.71
C ALA A 158 -2.60 -12.10 1.12
N TYR A 159 -3.47 -13.10 0.97
CA TYR A 159 -3.11 -14.45 0.54
C TYR A 159 -3.44 -14.64 -0.94
N PHE A 160 -2.49 -15.17 -1.69
CA PHE A 160 -2.59 -15.40 -3.13
C PHE A 160 -2.31 -16.86 -3.49
N LYS A 161 -3.07 -17.36 -4.46
CA LYS A 161 -2.98 -18.75 -4.96
C LYS A 161 -2.49 -18.76 -6.40
N ALA A 162 -1.73 -19.80 -6.74
CA ALA A 162 -1.19 -20.00 -8.07
C ALA A 162 -2.31 -20.08 -9.14
N PRO A 163 -2.06 -19.59 -10.36
CA PRO A 163 -3.06 -19.57 -11.44
C PRO A 163 -3.48 -20.98 -11.87
N TYR A 164 -4.63 -21.09 -12.55
CA TYR A 164 -5.16 -22.37 -13.02
C TYR A 164 -4.22 -23.11 -13.99
N TYR A 165 -3.39 -22.40 -14.75
CA TYR A 165 -2.47 -23.00 -15.71
C TYR A 165 -1.03 -23.19 -15.20
N ALA A 166 -0.77 -22.93 -13.91
CA ALA A 166 0.55 -23.15 -13.33
C ALA A 166 0.95 -24.64 -13.38
N PRO A 167 2.25 -24.97 -13.56
CA PRO A 167 2.76 -26.32 -13.39
C PRO A 167 2.37 -26.93 -12.03
N LEU A 168 2.24 -28.25 -11.99
CA LEU A 168 1.77 -28.95 -10.79
C LEU A 168 2.67 -28.74 -9.56
N SER A 169 3.96 -28.48 -9.75
CA SER A 169 4.90 -28.09 -8.69
C SER A 169 4.49 -26.78 -8.03
N HIS A 170 4.06 -25.78 -8.81
CA HIS A 170 3.74 -24.44 -8.30
C HIS A 170 2.30 -24.34 -7.76
N LYS A 171 1.44 -25.32 -8.05
CA LYS A 171 0.01 -25.30 -7.66
C LYS A 171 -0.25 -25.19 -6.17
N TYR A 172 0.70 -25.64 -5.35
CA TYR A 172 0.59 -25.66 -3.90
C TYR A 172 1.37 -24.52 -3.23
N VAL A 173 2.00 -23.66 -4.03
CA VAL A 173 2.63 -22.44 -3.55
C VAL A 173 1.55 -21.42 -3.21
N THR A 174 1.64 -20.89 -2.00
CA THR A 174 0.84 -19.76 -1.53
C THR A 174 1.79 -18.59 -1.29
N VAL A 175 1.45 -17.44 -1.87
CA VAL A 175 2.18 -16.19 -1.65
C VAL A 175 1.37 -15.35 -0.70
N ILE A 176 1.99 -14.84 0.36
CA ILE A 176 1.38 -13.94 1.32
C ILE A 176 2.09 -12.59 1.18
N VAL A 177 1.33 -11.56 0.84
CA VAL A 177 1.84 -10.18 0.82
C VAL A 177 1.42 -9.51 2.11
N ASN A 178 2.39 -9.18 2.95
CA ASN A 178 2.16 -8.59 4.26
C ASN A 178 2.41 -7.08 4.22
N TYR A 179 1.55 -6.33 4.89
CA TYR A 179 1.68 -4.89 5.10
C TYR A 179 1.60 -4.59 6.60
N GLU A 180 2.50 -3.75 7.10
CA GLU A 180 2.38 -3.16 8.42
C GLU A 180 2.41 -1.64 8.33
N MET A 181 1.41 -0.99 8.92
CA MET A 181 1.38 0.46 9.10
C MET A 181 1.30 0.77 10.60
N TYR A 182 2.15 1.69 11.05
CA TYR A 182 2.33 1.96 12.48
C TYR A 182 1.69 3.28 12.90
N ASP A 183 1.29 3.34 14.18
CA ASP A 183 0.67 4.51 14.77
C ASP A 183 1.68 5.67 14.86
N GLY A 184 1.22 6.89 14.57
CA GLY A 184 1.96 8.13 14.85
C GLY A 184 3.20 8.43 13.97
N ILE A 185 3.54 7.59 12.99
CA ILE A 185 4.67 7.81 12.07
C ILE A 185 4.30 7.46 10.63
N PRO A 186 4.76 8.16 9.58
CA PRO A 186 4.40 7.89 8.19
C PRO A 186 5.18 6.69 7.63
N LEU A 187 5.02 5.51 8.23
CA LEU A 187 5.77 4.31 7.89
C LEU A 187 4.83 3.17 7.50
N LEU A 188 5.11 2.59 6.34
CA LEU A 188 4.54 1.36 5.82
C LEU A 188 5.66 0.37 5.53
N VAL A 189 5.53 -0.85 6.03
CA VAL A 189 6.44 -1.97 5.73
C VAL A 189 5.68 -2.97 4.89
N LYS A 190 6.36 -3.55 3.89
CA LYS A 190 5.84 -4.63 3.06
C LYS A 190 6.87 -5.74 2.91
N TRP A 191 6.42 -6.99 2.95
CA TRP A 191 7.24 -8.16 2.65
C TRP A 191 6.39 -9.32 2.12
N LEU A 192 7.06 -10.40 1.75
CA LEU A 192 6.45 -11.61 1.19
C LEU A 192 6.79 -12.82 2.05
N ASP A 193 5.79 -13.66 2.29
CA ASP A 193 6.02 -15.05 2.73
C ASP A 193 5.62 -16.00 1.59
N ILE A 194 6.49 -16.94 1.27
CA ILE A 194 6.26 -17.95 0.24
C ILE A 194 6.18 -19.31 0.93
N ILE A 195 5.01 -19.95 0.84
CA ILE A 195 4.75 -21.24 1.48
C ILE A 195 4.47 -22.27 0.40
N ASP A 196 5.35 -23.25 0.25
CA ASP A 196 5.04 -24.48 -0.48
C ASP A 196 4.58 -25.58 0.48
N THR A 197 3.48 -26.23 0.13
CA THR A 197 2.89 -27.36 0.87
C THR A 197 2.88 -28.65 0.04
N SER A 198 3.50 -28.64 -1.15
CA SER A 198 3.49 -29.77 -2.06
C SER A 198 4.23 -30.98 -1.51
N GLY A 199 5.37 -30.76 -0.84
CA GLY A 199 6.33 -31.81 -0.48
C GLY A 199 6.91 -32.54 -1.70
N ARG A 200 6.88 -31.91 -2.89
CA ARG A 200 7.21 -32.54 -4.18
C ARG A 200 8.64 -32.30 -4.66
N GLY A 201 9.49 -31.70 -3.84
CA GLY A 201 10.87 -31.36 -4.14
C GLY A 201 11.15 -29.88 -3.88
N ASP A 202 12.36 -29.47 -4.22
CA ASP A 202 12.80 -28.08 -4.10
C ASP A 202 12.23 -27.26 -5.28
N ILE A 203 11.88 -26.00 -5.01
CA ILE A 203 11.46 -25.01 -6.01
C ILE A 203 12.51 -23.90 -6.01
N ASP A 204 13.05 -23.59 -7.19
CA ASP A 204 13.97 -22.46 -7.34
C ASP A 204 13.17 -21.16 -7.28
N LEU A 205 13.32 -20.43 -6.18
CA LEU A 205 12.64 -19.15 -5.94
C LEU A 205 13.59 -17.97 -6.16
N SER A 206 13.13 -16.99 -6.94
CA SER A 206 13.78 -15.69 -7.07
C SER A 206 12.76 -14.56 -6.92
N PHE A 207 13.17 -13.48 -6.26
CA PHE A 207 12.37 -12.28 -6.14
C PHE A 207 12.83 -11.26 -7.19
N ASN A 208 11.99 -11.00 -8.19
CA ASN A 208 12.26 -9.96 -9.18
C ASN A 208 11.91 -8.58 -8.60
N SER A 209 10.83 -8.50 -7.81
CA SER A 209 10.48 -7.31 -7.03
C SER A 209 9.54 -7.64 -5.87
N VAL A 210 9.84 -7.09 -4.68
CA VAL A 210 8.96 -7.15 -3.49
C VAL A 210 7.92 -6.03 -3.48
N GLU A 211 8.26 -4.88 -4.08
CA GLU A 211 7.40 -3.71 -4.21
C GLU A 211 7.65 -3.09 -5.58
N LEU A 212 6.60 -3.07 -6.42
CA LEU A 212 6.62 -2.45 -7.73
C LEU A 212 5.55 -1.36 -7.78
N LEU A 213 5.95 -0.10 -7.72
CA LEU A 213 5.04 1.04 -7.82
C LEU A 213 5.34 1.90 -9.03
N ALA A 214 4.28 2.24 -9.77
CA ALA A 214 4.34 3.31 -10.76
C ALA A 214 3.95 4.62 -10.08
N VAL A 215 4.94 5.43 -9.70
CA VAL A 215 4.72 6.70 -9.01
C VAL A 215 4.85 7.92 -9.92
N ASN A 216 4.21 9.02 -9.55
CA ASN A 216 4.30 10.33 -10.20
C ASN A 216 5.74 10.90 -10.08
N GLN A 217 6.15 11.75 -11.02
CA GLN A 217 7.50 12.31 -11.09
C GLN A 217 8.02 12.96 -9.78
N PRO A 218 7.21 13.70 -8.99
CA PRO A 218 7.69 14.27 -7.72
C PRO A 218 8.18 13.20 -6.73
N TRP A 219 7.73 11.96 -6.88
CA TRP A 219 8.01 10.84 -5.98
C TRP A 219 8.93 9.77 -6.59
N SER A 220 9.36 9.93 -7.85
CA SER A 220 10.45 9.13 -8.41
C SER A 220 11.32 9.98 -9.31
N PRO A 221 12.60 10.17 -8.96
CA PRO A 221 13.58 10.81 -9.83
C PRO A 221 13.69 10.13 -11.21
N PHE A 222 13.25 8.87 -11.34
CA PHE A 222 13.38 8.02 -12.55
C PHE A 222 12.08 7.32 -13.00
N GLY A 223 10.91 7.70 -12.49
CA GLY A 223 9.59 7.21 -12.92
C GLY A 223 9.08 5.86 -12.35
N GLN A 224 9.89 5.07 -11.63
CA GLN A 224 9.48 3.87 -10.88
C GLN A 224 10.26 3.77 -9.56
N LEU A 225 9.67 3.12 -8.54
CA LEU A 225 10.37 2.72 -7.31
C LEU A 225 10.34 1.20 -7.24
N ASN A 226 11.51 0.58 -7.32
CA ASN A 226 11.74 -0.84 -7.06
C ASN A 226 12.69 -0.95 -5.87
N ALA A 227 12.40 -1.84 -4.92
CA ALA A 227 13.31 -2.10 -3.79
C ALA A 227 14.64 -2.72 -4.24
N ASP A 228 14.64 -3.44 -5.36
CA ASP A 228 15.82 -4.06 -5.97
C ASP A 228 15.84 -3.73 -7.46
N THR A 229 16.63 -2.74 -7.87
CA THR A 229 17.32 -2.70 -9.17
C THR A 229 18.11 -1.40 -9.28
N GLY A 230 19.44 -1.56 -9.38
CA GLY A 230 20.27 -0.55 -10.00
C GLY A 230 19.74 -0.22 -11.39
N ALA A 231 19.75 1.07 -11.69
CA ALA A 231 19.32 1.71 -12.92
C ALA A 231 19.32 0.83 -14.19
N HIS A 232 18.15 0.63 -14.78
CA HIS A 232 17.99 0.58 -16.23
C HIS A 232 16.66 1.24 -16.60
N ALA A 233 16.74 2.54 -16.88
CA ALA A 233 15.67 3.27 -17.55
C ALA A 233 15.74 2.96 -19.06
N CYS A 234 14.62 2.53 -19.64
CA CYS A 234 14.40 2.65 -21.08
C CYS A 234 13.39 3.78 -21.32
N SER A 235 13.76 4.61 -22.30
CA SER A 235 13.01 5.63 -23.02
C SER A 235 11.62 5.20 -23.46
#